data_AF-A0A932E2R3-F1
#
_entry.id   AF-A0A932E2R3-F1
#
_cell.length_a   1.000
_cell.length_b   1.000
_cell.length_c   1.000
_cell.angle_alpha   90.00
_cell.angle_beta   90.00
_cell.angle_gamma   90.00
#
_symmetry.space_group_name_H-M   'P 1'
#
loop_
_entity.id
_entity.type
_entity.pdbx_description
1 polymer ?
#
loop_
_entity_poly.entity_id
_entity_poly.type
_entity_poly.pdbx_seq_one_letter_code
_entity_poly.pdbx_strand_id
1 'polypeptide(L)'
;MSTPPFLLGAAVLFWGWQTGLLLFGLAVAVLLEGSRVVTWRLELEPRDFNRVADLCALLFLGGAVYLFATTGTARGVPGGPRAITLLFQWLPLLLVPLVGCQVYSTSRRIPLTAFFWALRRQAARTGAAPGTVDVTHIYVALCVLAASAANVRTLAFYAGLCALAGWALWPARSRRFSPLAWAPLLLAAAVLGWAGHLGLHRLQAALEQTVFEYVFNLVRRDTDPFRASTALGHLGRLKLSERIVLRVEPGPGVRVPLLLREASYDVYSTPAWFASGAGFTPVQPEADGETWKFEPGERVDRAVRVAAYLHRGRGVLTLPAGAFQVDRLAVVGMGRNRLGAVKVEEGLGLVTYTARFGAGAPLDGPPAETDLRLPARDAPVIRRVAAELELGARAPEDAVRAVTEHFRRGFRYTTWRPERTPAGTPLEEFFLETRKGHCEYFATGTVLLLRAAGVPARYAVGFAVEEWSRLEQRYVVRGRHAHAWAVAWVGGAWREVDTTPAVWVDEDSTASVLGPLGDLWAWGGFLFARWRWSEGGDGVGQYVGWLLIPLVLLLAWRLWARRRAGPGARAAAAAPAA
;
A
#
# COMPACT_ATOMS: atom_id res chain seq x y z
N MET A 1 -8.24 24.87 -35.22
CA MET A 1 -7.03 25.60 -35.65
C MET A 1 -5.90 24.61 -35.64
N SER A 2 -4.99 24.64 -36.62
CA SER A 2 -3.81 23.75 -36.67
C SER A 2 -2.71 24.27 -35.76
N THR A 3 -1.84 23.38 -35.26
CA THR A 3 -0.73 23.78 -34.39
C THR A 3 0.23 24.74 -35.09
N PRO A 4 0.84 25.70 -34.35
CA PRO A 4 1.88 26.57 -34.89
C PRO A 4 3.06 25.78 -35.48
N PRO A 5 3.85 26.41 -36.37
CA PRO A 5 5.03 25.79 -36.95
C PRO A 5 5.97 25.22 -35.89
N PHE A 6 6.40 23.97 -36.10
CA PHE A 6 7.34 23.22 -35.29
C PHE A 6 6.91 22.88 -33.85
N LEU A 7 5.72 23.31 -33.39
CA LEU A 7 5.24 22.97 -32.05
C LEU A 7 5.02 21.47 -31.87
N LEU A 8 4.52 20.79 -32.92
CA LEU A 8 4.25 19.35 -32.87
C LEU A 8 5.56 18.57 -32.72
N GLY A 9 6.58 18.92 -33.53
CA GLY A 9 7.92 18.38 -33.41
C GLY A 9 8.59 18.71 -32.08
N ALA A 10 8.47 19.95 -31.59
CA ALA A 10 9.04 20.37 -30.31
C ALA A 10 8.43 19.60 -29.12
N ALA A 11 7.11 19.34 -29.15
CA ALA A 11 6.44 18.55 -28.11
C ALA A 11 6.89 17.08 -28.12
N VAL A 12 7.10 16.49 -29.31
CA VAL A 12 7.62 15.12 -29.45
C VAL A 12 9.08 15.04 -29.00
N LEU A 13 9.91 16.03 -29.35
CA LEU A 13 11.31 16.10 -28.89
C LEU A 13 11.39 16.25 -27.36
N PHE A 14 10.53 17.09 -26.78
CA PHE A 14 10.43 17.26 -25.33
C PHE A 14 10.03 15.94 -24.65
N TRP A 15 9.04 15.23 -25.20
CA TRP A 15 8.66 13.90 -24.72
C TRP A 15 9.81 12.89 -24.85
N GLY A 16 10.49 12.82 -26.00
CA GLY A 16 11.62 11.92 -26.24
C GLY A 16 12.79 12.21 -25.30
N TRP A 17 13.06 13.48 -25.02
CA TRP A 17 14.07 13.88 -24.03
C TRP A 17 13.71 13.42 -22.62
N GLN A 18 12.48 13.68 -22.16
CA GLN A 18 12.02 13.34 -20.80
C GLN A 18 11.86 11.84 -20.56
N THR A 19 11.60 11.06 -21.61
CA THR A 19 11.46 9.59 -21.54
C THR A 19 12.77 8.83 -21.83
N GLY A 20 13.85 9.53 -22.22
CA GLY A 20 15.10 8.91 -22.66
C GLY A 20 15.06 8.30 -24.07
N LEU A 21 13.97 8.50 -24.82
CA LEU A 21 13.77 8.01 -26.20
C LEU A 21 14.06 9.10 -27.25
N LEU A 22 15.10 9.90 -27.05
CA LEU A 22 15.37 11.09 -27.88
C LEU A 22 15.54 10.77 -29.37
N LEU A 23 16.20 9.65 -29.73
CA LEU A 23 16.38 9.24 -31.12
C LEU A 23 15.04 8.91 -31.80
N PHE A 24 14.15 8.21 -31.10
CA PHE A 24 12.80 7.93 -31.60
C PHE A 24 11.96 9.21 -31.68
N GLY A 25 12.05 10.08 -30.66
CA GLY A 25 11.43 11.39 -30.67
C GLY A 25 11.88 12.24 -31.87
N LEU A 26 13.17 12.23 -32.19
CA LEU A 26 13.72 12.93 -33.35
C LEU A 26 13.17 12.35 -34.66
N ALA A 27 13.19 11.03 -34.84
CA ALA A 27 12.64 10.39 -36.03
C ALA A 27 11.16 10.72 -36.24
N VAL A 28 10.35 10.66 -35.17
CA VAL A 28 8.92 11.01 -35.20
C VAL A 28 8.72 12.50 -35.46
N ALA A 29 9.52 13.38 -34.85
CA ALA A 29 9.43 14.82 -35.08
C ALA A 29 9.73 15.17 -36.55
N VAL A 30 10.78 14.58 -37.13
CA VAL A 30 11.11 14.73 -38.55
C VAL A 30 9.98 14.21 -39.44
N LEU A 31 9.42 13.04 -39.13
CA LEU A 31 8.29 12.47 -39.88
C LEU A 31 7.07 13.40 -39.87
N LEU A 32 6.67 13.91 -38.70
CA LEU A 32 5.46 14.71 -38.55
C LEU A 32 5.63 16.12 -39.11
N GLU A 33 6.77 16.79 -38.86
CA GLU A 33 7.03 18.13 -39.39
C GLU A 33 7.42 18.10 -40.88
N GLY A 34 7.93 16.98 -41.39
CA GLY A 34 8.21 16.76 -42.80
C GLY A 34 6.98 16.96 -43.71
N SER A 35 5.78 16.77 -43.17
CA SER A 35 4.50 17.02 -43.86
C SER A 35 4.33 18.47 -44.35
N ARG A 36 5.08 19.41 -43.78
CA ARG A 36 5.09 20.83 -44.19
C ARG A 36 5.95 21.09 -45.41
N VAL A 37 7.04 20.33 -45.56
CA VAL A 37 8.00 20.48 -46.67
C VAL A 37 7.54 19.68 -47.87
N VAL A 38 6.96 18.51 -47.62
CA VAL A 38 6.43 17.62 -48.64
C VAL A 38 5.19 18.23 -49.30
N THR A 39 5.13 18.17 -50.63
CA THR A 39 4.01 18.71 -51.44
C THR A 39 2.92 17.67 -51.72
N TRP A 40 3.24 16.38 -51.75
CA TRP A 40 2.22 15.33 -51.97
C TRP A 40 1.30 15.16 -50.76
N ARG A 41 0.03 14.82 -51.03
CA ARG A 41 -1.00 14.57 -50.01
C ARG A 41 -1.74 13.29 -50.36
N LEU A 42 -2.14 12.54 -49.33
CA LEU A 42 -2.91 11.31 -49.47
C LEU A 42 -4.40 11.63 -49.44
N GLU A 43 -5.14 11.10 -50.39
CA GLU A 43 -6.59 11.07 -50.34
C GLU A 43 -7.01 9.84 -49.53
N LEU A 44 -7.46 10.07 -48.29
CA LEU A 44 -7.84 9.02 -47.36
C LEU A 44 -9.36 9.04 -47.12
N GLU A 45 -10.01 7.90 -47.29
CA GLU A 45 -11.42 7.77 -46.96
C GLU A 45 -11.63 7.66 -45.44
N PRO A 46 -12.83 7.96 -44.92
CA PRO A 46 -13.15 7.73 -43.51
C PRO A 46 -12.93 6.28 -43.05
N ARG A 47 -13.01 5.31 -43.98
CA ARG A 47 -12.72 3.90 -43.71
C ARG A 47 -11.25 3.65 -43.41
N ASP A 48 -10.35 4.38 -44.03
CA ASP A 48 -8.91 4.24 -43.80
C ASP A 48 -8.52 4.81 -42.45
N PHE A 49 -9.09 5.95 -42.05
CA PHE A 49 -8.94 6.48 -40.68
C PHE A 49 -9.43 5.50 -39.62
N ASN A 50 -10.56 4.82 -39.85
CA ASN A 50 -11.05 3.78 -38.94
C ASN A 50 -10.05 2.63 -38.80
N ARG A 51 -9.44 2.18 -39.90
CA ARG A 51 -8.46 1.08 -39.89
C ARG A 51 -7.18 1.47 -39.14
N VAL A 52 -6.69 2.69 -39.36
CA VAL A 52 -5.48 3.19 -38.68
C VAL A 52 -5.76 3.38 -37.18
N ALA A 53 -6.92 3.89 -36.80
CA ALA A 53 -7.31 3.99 -35.39
C ALA A 53 -7.45 2.61 -34.74
N ASP A 54 -8.01 1.64 -35.44
CA ASP A 54 -8.13 0.27 -34.96
C ASP A 54 -6.75 -0.41 -34.81
N LEU A 55 -5.80 -0.13 -35.71
CA LEU A 55 -4.39 -0.54 -35.57
C LEU A 55 -3.75 0.08 -34.33
N CYS A 56 -3.94 1.38 -34.10
CA CYS A 56 -3.40 2.04 -32.90
C CYS A 56 -3.99 1.44 -31.61
N ALA A 57 -5.28 1.10 -31.60
CA ALA A 57 -5.93 0.42 -30.48
C ALA A 57 -5.37 -0.99 -30.25
N LEU A 58 -5.10 -1.75 -31.32
CA LEU A 58 -4.43 -3.05 -31.23
C LEU A 58 -3.00 -2.95 -30.73
N LEU A 59 -2.22 -1.96 -31.21
CA LEU A 59 -0.86 -1.72 -30.74
C LEU A 59 -0.85 -1.31 -29.27
N PHE A 60 -1.81 -0.47 -28.84
CA PHE A 60 -1.98 -0.12 -27.44
C PHE A 60 -2.33 -1.32 -26.58
N LEU A 61 -3.31 -2.13 -27.00
CA LEU A 61 -3.70 -3.32 -26.24
C LEU A 61 -2.57 -4.35 -26.22
N GLY A 62 -1.95 -4.64 -27.36
CA GLY A 62 -0.80 -5.55 -27.47
C GLY A 62 0.42 -5.06 -26.69
N GLY A 63 0.70 -3.76 -26.71
CA GLY A 63 1.73 -3.12 -25.89
C GLY A 63 1.41 -3.20 -24.40
N ALA A 64 0.15 -3.02 -24.01
CA ALA A 64 -0.31 -3.23 -22.63
C ALA A 64 -0.12 -4.68 -22.20
N VAL A 65 -0.50 -5.66 -23.03
CA VAL A 65 -0.26 -7.08 -22.78
C VAL A 65 1.22 -7.39 -22.67
N TYR A 66 2.02 -6.92 -23.63
CA TYR A 66 3.46 -7.13 -23.66
C TYR A 66 4.12 -6.54 -22.42
N LEU A 67 3.85 -5.27 -22.09
CA LEU A 67 4.39 -4.63 -20.90
C LEU A 67 3.95 -5.37 -19.64
N PHE A 68 2.67 -5.72 -19.55
CA PHE A 68 2.15 -6.48 -18.41
C PHE A 68 2.79 -7.87 -18.27
N ALA A 69 3.05 -8.55 -19.39
CA ALA A 69 3.66 -9.88 -19.44
C ALA A 69 5.19 -9.87 -19.24
N THR A 70 5.89 -8.85 -19.75
CA THR A 70 7.36 -8.78 -19.77
C THR A 70 7.96 -7.99 -18.62
N THR A 71 7.30 -6.91 -18.18
CA THR A 71 7.79 -6.19 -17.00
C THR A 71 7.44 -6.91 -15.70
N GLY A 72 6.53 -7.89 -15.75
CA GLY A 72 6.01 -8.58 -14.58
C GLY A 72 5.38 -7.60 -13.58
N THR A 73 4.60 -8.11 -12.64
CA THR A 73 4.19 -7.30 -11.47
C THR A 73 5.31 -7.18 -10.43
N ALA A 74 6.56 -7.56 -10.76
CA ALA A 74 7.63 -7.78 -9.79
C ALA A 74 8.52 -6.54 -9.55
N ARG A 75 8.44 -6.05 -8.30
CA ARG A 75 9.45 -5.43 -7.42
C ARG A 75 10.62 -4.64 -8.04
N GLY A 76 10.85 -3.44 -7.49
CA GLY A 76 12.21 -2.95 -7.29
C GLY A 76 12.53 -1.49 -7.61
N VAL A 77 11.58 -0.59 -7.87
CA VAL A 77 11.88 0.85 -7.96
C VAL A 77 10.81 1.68 -7.25
N PRO A 78 11.19 2.74 -6.50
CA PRO A 78 10.22 3.59 -5.80
C PRO A 78 9.26 4.23 -6.81
N GLY A 79 7.96 3.94 -6.68
CA GLY A 79 6.89 4.37 -7.57
C GLY A 79 6.08 3.18 -8.10
N GLY A 80 4.77 3.15 -7.83
CA GLY A 80 3.87 2.13 -8.36
C GLY A 80 3.77 2.11 -9.90
N PRO A 81 2.75 1.41 -10.42
CA PRO A 81 2.86 0.42 -11.49
C PRO A 81 3.61 0.91 -12.73
N ARG A 82 4.90 0.55 -12.85
CA ARG A 82 5.74 0.81 -14.03
C ARG A 82 5.07 0.44 -15.33
N ALA A 83 4.30 -0.65 -15.40
CA ALA A 83 3.62 -1.03 -16.64
C ALA A 83 2.60 0.02 -17.12
N ILE A 84 1.82 0.62 -16.21
CA ILE A 84 0.83 1.64 -16.57
C ILE A 84 1.51 2.96 -16.91
N THR A 85 2.53 3.36 -16.13
CA THR A 85 3.29 4.59 -16.43
C THR A 85 4.09 4.45 -17.72
N LEU A 86 4.74 3.31 -17.98
CA LEU A 86 5.42 3.01 -19.24
C LEU A 86 4.44 2.96 -20.42
N LEU A 87 3.28 2.32 -20.24
CA LEU A 87 2.23 2.30 -21.26
C LEU A 87 1.76 3.72 -21.59
N PHE A 88 1.61 4.57 -20.58
CA PHE A 88 1.27 5.98 -20.75
C PHE A 88 2.41 6.78 -21.41
N GLN A 89 3.67 6.49 -21.08
CA GLN A 89 4.85 7.06 -21.74
C GLN A 89 4.94 6.65 -23.21
N TRP A 90 4.52 5.45 -23.58
CA TRP A 90 4.53 4.95 -24.97
C TRP A 90 3.35 5.46 -25.80
N LEU A 91 2.34 6.04 -25.17
CA LEU A 91 1.10 6.46 -25.83
C LEU A 91 1.31 7.41 -27.02
N PRO A 92 2.25 8.40 -26.99
CA PRO A 92 2.58 9.19 -28.17
C PRO A 92 3.04 8.33 -29.34
N LEU A 93 3.99 7.40 -29.15
CA LEU A 93 4.48 6.49 -30.20
C LEU A 93 3.35 5.66 -30.82
N LEU A 94 2.47 5.13 -29.98
CA LEU A 94 1.36 4.27 -30.41
C LEU A 94 0.35 5.01 -31.29
N LEU A 95 0.27 6.34 -31.16
CA LEU A 95 -0.66 7.19 -31.92
C LEU A 95 -0.01 7.91 -33.12
N VAL A 96 1.31 7.77 -33.31
CA VAL A 96 2.02 8.34 -34.47
C VAL A 96 1.38 7.97 -35.81
N PRO A 97 0.96 6.72 -36.08
CA PRO A 97 0.34 6.37 -37.36
C PRO A 97 -0.92 7.19 -37.63
N LEU A 98 -1.75 7.40 -36.60
CA LEU A 98 -3.01 8.13 -36.71
C LEU A 98 -2.78 9.64 -36.95
N VAL A 99 -1.84 10.23 -36.21
CA VAL A 99 -1.47 11.65 -36.37
C VAL A 99 -0.77 11.87 -37.72
N GLY A 100 0.08 10.92 -38.13
CA GLY A 100 0.72 10.89 -39.45
C GLY A 100 -0.31 10.92 -40.59
N CYS A 101 -1.32 10.05 -40.54
CA CYS A 101 -2.41 10.07 -41.51
C CYS A 101 -3.14 11.42 -41.55
N GLN A 102 -3.34 12.08 -40.40
CA GLN A 102 -3.95 13.41 -40.39
C GLN A 102 -3.07 14.45 -41.09
N VAL A 103 -1.77 14.52 -40.78
CA VAL A 103 -0.90 15.60 -41.30
C VAL A 103 -0.55 15.43 -42.78
N TYR A 104 -0.54 14.20 -43.30
CA TYR A 104 -0.34 13.90 -44.73
C TYR A 104 -1.64 13.80 -45.54
N SER A 105 -2.82 13.80 -44.90
CA SER A 105 -4.12 13.77 -45.57
C SER A 105 -4.47 15.10 -46.24
N THR A 106 -5.23 15.03 -47.35
CA THR A 106 -5.89 16.18 -47.97
C THR A 106 -6.87 16.90 -47.03
N SER A 107 -7.62 16.15 -46.20
CA SER A 107 -8.62 16.69 -45.27
C SER A 107 -8.02 17.39 -44.05
N ARG A 108 -6.77 17.06 -43.69
CA ARG A 108 -6.06 17.48 -42.47
C ARG A 108 -6.84 17.30 -41.15
N ARG A 109 -7.90 16.49 -41.17
CA ARG A 109 -8.77 16.22 -40.01
C ARG A 109 -9.18 14.76 -39.99
N ILE A 110 -9.38 14.23 -38.79
CA ILE A 110 -9.81 12.86 -38.57
C ILE A 110 -11.33 12.85 -38.38
N PRO A 111 -12.08 11.96 -39.06
CA PRO A 111 -13.50 11.81 -38.82
C PRO A 111 -13.75 11.19 -37.43
N LEU A 112 -14.78 11.65 -36.71
CA LEU A 112 -15.12 11.18 -35.36
C LEU A 112 -15.47 9.69 -35.32
N THR A 113 -15.84 9.11 -36.46
CA THR A 113 -15.97 7.67 -36.63
C THR A 113 -14.70 6.92 -36.24
N ALA A 114 -13.51 7.50 -36.41
CA ALA A 114 -12.26 6.86 -36.03
C ALA A 114 -12.19 6.52 -34.53
N PHE A 115 -12.78 7.34 -33.67
CA PHE A 115 -12.73 7.16 -32.20
C PHE A 115 -13.97 6.46 -31.64
N PHE A 116 -15.14 6.71 -32.22
CA PHE A 116 -16.41 6.26 -31.64
C PHE A 116 -17.10 5.21 -32.51
N TRP A 117 -17.13 3.98 -32.01
CA TRP A 117 -17.78 2.86 -32.70
C TRP A 117 -19.29 3.08 -32.94
N ALA A 118 -19.99 3.76 -32.02
CA ALA A 118 -21.40 4.10 -32.19
C ALA A 118 -21.64 4.97 -33.42
N LEU A 119 -20.78 5.98 -33.64
CA LEU A 119 -20.83 6.84 -34.81
C LEU A 119 -20.47 6.08 -36.10
N ARG A 120 -19.55 5.10 -36.04
CA ARG A 120 -19.28 4.22 -37.20
C ARG A 120 -20.53 3.45 -37.63
N ARG A 121 -21.29 2.92 -36.66
CA ARG A 121 -22.56 2.20 -36.93
C ARG A 121 -23.65 3.11 -37.45
N GLN A 122 -23.78 4.31 -36.87
CA GLN A 122 -24.77 5.28 -37.31
C GLN A 122 -24.50 5.75 -38.73
N ALA A 123 -23.26 6.17 -39.04
CA ALA A 123 -22.88 6.60 -40.39
C ALA A 123 -23.10 5.50 -41.45
N ALA A 124 -22.87 4.23 -41.10
CA ALA A 124 -23.14 3.10 -41.99
C ALA A 124 -24.65 2.86 -42.24
N ARG A 125 -25.53 3.29 -41.33
CA ARG A 125 -27.00 3.15 -41.46
C ARG A 125 -27.65 4.35 -42.14
N THR A 126 -27.20 5.55 -41.80
CA THR A 126 -27.86 6.81 -42.22
C THR A 126 -27.18 7.48 -43.41
N GLY A 127 -25.95 7.08 -43.77
CA GLY A 127 -25.16 7.75 -44.81
C GLY A 127 -24.70 9.17 -44.45
N ALA A 128 -24.94 9.62 -43.21
CA ALA A 128 -24.59 10.97 -42.78
C ALA A 128 -23.07 11.18 -42.71
N ALA A 129 -22.61 12.33 -43.20
CA ALA A 129 -21.20 12.71 -43.13
C ALA A 129 -20.80 12.93 -41.66
N PRO A 130 -19.84 12.17 -41.12
CA PRO A 130 -19.45 12.28 -39.73
C PRO A 130 -18.71 13.61 -39.47
N GLY A 131 -18.87 14.16 -38.26
CA GLY A 131 -18.08 15.30 -37.82
C GLY A 131 -16.58 14.99 -37.85
N THR A 132 -15.75 16.03 -37.99
CA THR A 132 -14.28 15.89 -38.07
C THR A 132 -13.59 16.69 -36.97
N VAL A 133 -12.45 16.19 -36.51
CA VAL A 133 -11.64 16.82 -35.45
C VAL A 133 -10.18 16.90 -35.86
N ASP A 134 -9.50 17.96 -35.43
CA ASP A 134 -8.05 18.11 -35.54
C ASP A 134 -7.41 17.66 -34.23
N VAL A 135 -6.63 16.58 -34.26
CA VAL A 135 -6.01 16.02 -33.05
C VAL A 135 -4.60 16.53 -32.78
N THR A 136 -4.05 17.44 -33.58
CA THR A 136 -2.65 17.90 -33.40
C THR A 136 -2.44 18.56 -32.03
N HIS A 137 -3.38 19.38 -31.56
CA HIS A 137 -3.34 19.98 -30.23
C HIS A 137 -3.52 18.96 -29.11
N ILE A 138 -4.41 17.98 -29.31
CA ILE A 138 -4.63 16.88 -28.36
C ILE A 138 -3.35 16.04 -28.24
N TYR A 139 -2.67 15.80 -29.36
CA TYR A 139 -1.42 15.06 -29.40
C TYR A 139 -0.25 15.83 -28.76
N VAL A 140 -0.17 17.16 -28.92
CA VAL A 140 0.78 17.99 -28.16
C VAL A 140 0.54 17.88 -26.66
N ALA A 141 -0.71 18.02 -26.21
CA ALA A 141 -1.07 17.86 -24.80
C ALA A 141 -0.74 16.44 -24.30
N LEU A 142 -1.00 15.42 -25.11
CA LEU A 142 -0.66 14.04 -24.81
C LEU A 142 0.85 13.83 -24.66
N CYS A 143 1.69 14.42 -25.52
CA CYS A 143 3.15 14.34 -25.40
C CYS A 143 3.62 14.95 -24.09
N VAL A 144 3.05 16.10 -23.69
CA VAL A 144 3.35 16.76 -22.41
C VAL A 144 2.91 15.90 -21.22
N LEU A 145 1.71 15.33 -21.28
CA LEU A 145 1.21 14.42 -20.24
C LEU A 145 2.03 13.13 -20.15
N ALA A 146 2.42 12.55 -21.28
CA ALA A 146 3.28 11.36 -21.32
C ALA A 146 4.68 11.66 -20.79
N ALA A 147 5.22 12.86 -21.07
CA ALA A 147 6.50 13.33 -20.53
C ALA A 147 6.42 13.50 -19.00
N SER A 148 5.29 13.96 -18.46
CA SER A 148 5.12 14.10 -17.01
C SER A 148 5.11 12.75 -16.28
N ALA A 149 4.68 11.67 -16.95
CA ALA A 149 4.71 10.31 -16.41
C ALA A 149 6.11 9.69 -16.33
N ALA A 150 7.11 10.27 -17.00
CA ALA A 150 8.53 9.90 -16.89
C ALA A 150 9.32 10.80 -15.93
N ASN A 151 8.67 11.82 -15.37
CA ASN A 151 9.35 12.98 -14.81
C ASN A 151 10.23 12.65 -13.58
N VAL A 152 11.51 12.91 -13.74
CA VAL A 152 12.45 13.15 -12.64
C VAL A 152 12.19 14.59 -12.19
N ARG A 153 11.60 14.78 -11.00
CA ARG A 153 11.12 16.07 -10.45
C ARG A 153 12.16 17.21 -10.51
N THR A 154 12.35 17.81 -11.68
CA THR A 154 13.40 18.79 -11.96
C THR A 154 12.81 20.11 -12.45
N LEU A 155 13.51 21.21 -12.17
CA LEU A 155 13.18 22.54 -12.68
C LEU A 155 13.17 22.59 -14.22
N ALA A 156 13.98 21.75 -14.86
CA ALA A 156 14.09 21.67 -16.31
C ALA A 156 12.78 21.24 -16.99
N PHE A 157 12.01 20.33 -16.37
CA PHE A 157 10.70 19.92 -16.87
C PHE A 157 9.71 21.10 -16.90
N TYR A 158 9.63 21.85 -15.81
CA TYR A 158 8.71 22.99 -15.70
C TYR A 158 9.11 24.12 -16.65
N ALA A 159 10.40 24.42 -16.77
CA ALA A 159 10.91 25.39 -17.75
C ALA A 159 10.54 24.98 -19.19
N GLY A 160 10.70 23.70 -19.54
CA GLY A 160 10.30 23.16 -20.85
C GLY A 160 8.79 23.23 -21.09
N LEU A 161 7.97 22.95 -20.08
CA LEU A 161 6.52 23.11 -20.13
C LEU A 161 6.12 24.57 -20.40
N CYS A 162 6.73 25.53 -19.68
CA CYS A 162 6.50 26.96 -19.89
C CYS A 162 6.94 27.41 -21.29
N ALA A 163 8.06 26.89 -21.81
CA ALA A 163 8.51 27.18 -23.17
C ALA A 163 7.53 26.64 -24.23
N LEU A 164 7.06 25.39 -24.10
CA LEU A 164 6.06 24.82 -25.00
C LEU A 164 4.72 25.55 -24.93
N ALA A 165 4.25 25.90 -23.72
CA ALA A 165 3.03 26.68 -23.54
C ALA A 165 3.17 28.08 -24.15
N GLY A 166 4.31 28.74 -23.94
CA GLY A 166 4.64 30.02 -24.57
C GLY A 166 4.61 29.94 -26.10
N TRP A 167 5.23 28.90 -26.67
CA TRP A 167 5.22 28.66 -28.12
C TRP A 167 3.80 28.40 -28.64
N ALA A 168 2.99 27.62 -27.93
CA ALA A 168 1.59 27.36 -28.28
C ALA A 168 0.73 28.62 -28.23
N LEU A 169 0.97 29.51 -27.27
CA LEU A 169 0.23 30.77 -27.07
C LEU A 169 0.74 31.92 -27.95
N TRP A 170 1.94 31.81 -28.53
CA TRP A 170 2.54 32.86 -29.35
C TRP A 170 1.65 33.34 -30.51
N PRO A 171 0.96 32.46 -31.28
CA PRO A 171 0.05 32.90 -32.34
C PRO A 171 -1.21 33.60 -31.80
N ALA A 172 -1.62 33.28 -30.56
CA ALA A 172 -2.77 33.89 -29.90
C ALA A 172 -2.43 35.25 -29.25
N ARG A 173 -1.15 35.65 -29.26
CA ARG A 173 -0.69 36.94 -28.75
C ARG A 173 -1.34 38.09 -29.53
N SER A 174 -1.92 39.04 -28.81
CA SER A 174 -2.40 40.29 -29.41
C SER A 174 -1.26 41.04 -30.09
N ARG A 175 -1.42 41.36 -31.37
CA ARG A 175 -0.44 42.16 -32.14
C ARG A 175 -0.32 43.61 -31.65
N ARG A 176 -1.23 44.06 -30.78
CA ARG A 176 -1.24 45.43 -30.22
C ARG A 176 -0.14 45.69 -29.19
N PHE A 177 0.35 44.64 -28.52
CA PHE A 177 1.36 44.77 -27.47
C PHE A 177 2.73 44.29 -27.96
N SER A 178 3.81 44.93 -27.50
CA SER A 178 5.17 44.54 -27.90
C SER A 178 5.53 43.15 -27.35
N PRO A 179 6.41 42.39 -28.03
CA PRO A 179 6.94 41.12 -27.50
C PRO A 179 7.61 41.29 -26.12
N LEU A 180 8.22 42.46 -25.90
CA LEU A 180 8.87 42.84 -24.65
C LEU A 180 7.89 43.01 -23.48
N ALA A 181 6.62 43.30 -23.75
CA ALA A 181 5.57 43.32 -22.72
C ALA A 181 4.98 41.92 -22.46
N TRP A 182 5.02 41.03 -23.45
CA TRP A 182 4.44 39.69 -23.34
C TRP A 182 5.34 38.71 -22.57
N ALA A 183 6.66 38.76 -22.79
CA ALA A 183 7.60 37.85 -22.12
C ALA A 183 7.60 38.00 -20.57
N PRO A 184 7.58 39.21 -19.98
CA PRO A 184 7.46 39.39 -18.54
C PRO A 184 6.13 38.87 -17.98
N LEU A 185 5.03 39.02 -18.71
CA LEU A 185 3.71 38.50 -18.31
C LEU A 185 3.69 36.97 -18.29
N LEU A 186 4.31 36.33 -19.30
CA LEU A 186 4.46 34.87 -19.32
C LEU A 186 5.35 34.39 -18.16
N LEU A 187 6.43 35.10 -17.86
CA LEU A 187 7.31 34.79 -16.72
C LEU A 187 6.55 34.94 -15.39
N ALA A 188 5.79 36.02 -15.21
CA ALA A 188 4.97 36.22 -14.01
C ALA A 188 3.93 35.10 -13.86
N ALA A 189 3.27 34.70 -14.94
CA ALA A 189 2.35 33.56 -14.94
C ALA A 189 3.05 32.24 -14.58
N ALA A 190 4.26 32.00 -15.10
CA ALA A 190 5.06 30.83 -14.76
C ALA A 190 5.47 30.82 -13.27
N VAL A 191 5.87 31.95 -12.70
CA VAL A 191 6.23 32.08 -11.28
C VAL A 191 5.01 31.86 -10.39
N LEU A 192 3.87 32.48 -10.72
CA LEU A 192 2.61 32.29 -9.99
C LEU A 192 2.13 30.84 -10.08
N GLY A 193 2.24 30.20 -11.24
CA GLY A 193 1.92 28.78 -11.42
C GLY A 193 2.79 27.87 -10.55
N TRP A 194 4.10 28.17 -10.45
CA TRP A 194 5.02 27.43 -9.59
C TRP A 194 4.68 27.61 -8.10
N ALA A 195 4.44 28.85 -7.67
CA ALA A 195 4.02 29.15 -6.30
C ALA A 195 2.68 28.47 -5.95
N GLY A 196 1.73 28.49 -6.88
CA GLY A 196 0.45 27.79 -6.77
C GLY A 196 0.62 26.28 -6.64
N HIS A 197 1.51 25.67 -7.44
CA HIS A 197 1.82 24.25 -7.33
C HIS A 197 2.41 23.89 -5.94
N LEU A 198 3.34 24.70 -5.43
CA LEU A 198 3.87 24.54 -4.08
C LEU A 198 2.77 24.66 -3.01
N GLY A 199 1.88 25.64 -3.17
CA GLY A 199 0.71 25.83 -2.30
C GLY A 199 -0.24 24.64 -2.32
N LEU A 200 -0.57 24.13 -3.51
CA LEU A 200 -1.43 22.96 -3.69
C LEU A 200 -0.81 21.70 -3.08
N HIS A 201 0.51 21.51 -3.24
CA HIS A 201 1.22 20.40 -2.62
C HIS A 201 1.21 20.51 -1.09
N ARG A 202 1.38 21.71 -0.53
CA ARG A 202 1.26 21.95 0.92
C ARG A 202 -0.17 21.73 1.42
N LEU A 203 -1.16 22.18 0.66
CA LEU A 203 -2.58 22.00 0.97
C LEU A 203 -2.99 20.53 0.88
N GLN A 204 -2.54 19.81 -0.15
CA GLN A 204 -2.75 18.36 -0.28
C GLN A 204 -2.12 17.65 0.90
N ALA A 205 -0.88 17.97 1.27
CA ALA A 205 -0.23 17.40 2.44
C ALA A 205 -1.01 17.70 3.74
N ALA A 206 -1.54 18.92 3.90
CA ALA A 206 -2.36 19.31 5.04
C ALA A 206 -3.72 18.58 5.05
N LEU A 207 -4.42 18.49 3.91
CA LEU A 207 -5.68 17.76 3.77
C LEU A 207 -5.49 16.26 3.97
N GLU A 208 -4.43 15.68 3.44
CA GLU A 208 -4.02 14.28 3.68
C GLU A 208 -3.57 14.02 5.12
N GLN A 209 -3.36 15.06 5.92
CA GLN A 209 -3.17 14.96 7.36
C GLN A 209 -4.54 15.06 8.07
N THR A 210 -5.38 16.02 7.71
CA THR A 210 -6.69 16.28 8.37
C THR A 210 -7.78 15.25 8.03
N VAL A 211 -8.00 14.94 6.75
CA VAL A 211 -8.98 13.93 6.28
C VAL A 211 -8.58 12.53 6.76
N PHE A 212 -7.28 12.33 6.93
CA PHE A 212 -6.70 11.06 7.31
C PHE A 212 -6.79 10.82 8.83
N GLU A 213 -6.63 11.87 9.64
CA GLU A 213 -7.01 11.82 11.05
C GLU A 213 -8.50 11.52 11.23
N TYR A 214 -9.39 12.03 10.37
CA TYR A 214 -10.83 11.77 10.48
C TYR A 214 -11.24 10.34 10.09
N VAL A 215 -10.69 9.80 8.99
CA VAL A 215 -11.06 8.46 8.47
C VAL A 215 -10.36 7.31 9.21
N PHE A 216 -9.12 7.48 9.69
CA PHE A 216 -8.41 6.43 10.42
C PHE A 216 -8.67 6.39 11.93
N ASN A 217 -9.18 7.47 12.54
CA ASN A 217 -9.70 7.44 13.92
C ASN A 217 -10.86 6.45 14.11
N LEU A 218 -11.52 6.03 13.03
CA LEU A 218 -12.61 5.05 13.04
C LEU A 218 -12.14 3.58 12.94
N VAL A 219 -10.93 3.27 12.42
CA VAL A 219 -10.62 1.89 11.96
C VAL A 219 -9.21 1.37 12.30
N ARG A 220 -8.24 2.20 12.68
CA ARG A 220 -6.93 1.76 13.21
C ARG A 220 -6.25 2.98 13.82
N ARG A 221 -6.26 3.10 15.15
CA ARG A 221 -5.26 3.89 15.84
C ARG A 221 -3.97 3.10 15.75
N ASP A 222 -3.03 3.59 14.95
CA ASP A 222 -1.67 3.10 14.96
C ASP A 222 -1.19 3.01 16.42
N THR A 223 -0.62 1.87 16.79
CA THR A 223 0.30 1.74 17.91
C THR A 223 1.47 2.66 17.58
N ASP A 224 1.31 3.95 17.85
CA ASP A 224 2.28 4.96 17.47
C ASP A 224 3.57 4.64 18.26
N PRO A 225 4.66 4.25 17.58
CA PRO A 225 5.90 3.94 18.27
C PRO A 225 6.52 5.20 18.92
N PHE A 226 5.98 6.38 18.60
CA PHE A 226 6.36 7.69 19.13
C PHE A 226 5.31 8.30 20.09
N ARG A 227 4.03 7.90 20.04
CA ARG A 227 3.08 8.07 21.16
C ARG A 227 3.06 6.79 21.96
N ALA A 228 4.03 6.73 22.84
CA ALA A 228 4.21 5.78 23.91
C ALA A 228 2.98 5.69 24.85
N SER A 229 1.76 5.40 24.42
CA SER A 229 0.64 5.19 25.35
C SER A 229 -0.39 4.18 24.85
N THR A 230 -0.61 3.12 25.63
CA THR A 230 -1.81 2.28 25.56
C THR A 230 -2.61 2.45 26.84
N ALA A 231 -3.90 2.76 26.73
CA ALA A 231 -4.77 3.03 27.89
C ALA A 231 -5.70 1.84 28.16
N LEU A 232 -5.88 1.50 29.44
CA LEU A 232 -6.85 0.51 29.89
C LEU A 232 -8.24 0.81 29.31
N GLY A 233 -8.80 -0.15 28.58
CA GLY A 233 -10.07 -0.07 27.84
C GLY A 233 -9.92 0.09 26.32
N HIS A 234 -8.70 0.33 25.80
CA HIS A 234 -8.48 0.50 24.36
C HIS A 234 -8.54 -0.84 23.62
N LEU A 235 -7.89 -1.88 24.14
CA LEU A 235 -7.94 -3.23 23.56
C LEU A 235 -9.36 -3.83 23.60
N GLY A 236 -10.18 -3.47 24.58
CA GLY A 236 -11.59 -3.88 24.65
C GLY A 236 -12.43 -3.50 23.41
N ARG A 237 -12.09 -2.42 22.70
CA ARG A 237 -12.76 -2.07 21.43
C ARG A 237 -12.26 -2.88 20.24
N LEU A 238 -10.98 -3.25 20.25
CA LEU A 238 -10.40 -4.13 19.23
C LEU A 238 -10.97 -5.55 19.33
N LYS A 239 -11.27 -6.00 20.56
CA LYS A 239 -11.93 -7.27 20.88
C LYS A 239 -13.27 -7.50 20.14
N LEU A 240 -13.93 -6.45 19.64
CA LEU A 240 -15.21 -6.55 18.92
C LEU A 240 -15.05 -6.65 17.39
N SER A 241 -13.82 -6.65 16.86
CA SER A 241 -13.59 -6.56 15.41
C SER A 241 -13.35 -7.93 14.76
N GLU A 242 -14.25 -8.29 13.84
CA GLU A 242 -14.16 -9.49 12.99
C GLU A 242 -13.16 -9.37 11.82
N ARG A 243 -12.52 -8.21 11.65
CA ARG A 243 -11.63 -7.96 10.50
C ARG A 243 -10.31 -8.72 10.64
N ILE A 244 -9.91 -9.46 9.61
CA ILE A 244 -8.59 -10.10 9.52
C ILE A 244 -7.49 -9.03 9.39
N VAL A 245 -6.56 -9.02 10.34
CA VAL A 245 -5.45 -8.06 10.44
C VAL A 245 -4.09 -8.67 10.08
N LEU A 246 -3.88 -9.95 10.37
CA LEU A 246 -2.66 -10.70 10.05
C LEU A 246 -3.02 -12.09 9.54
N ARG A 247 -2.12 -12.67 8.75
CA ARG A 247 -2.17 -14.09 8.36
C ARG A 247 -0.86 -14.74 8.74
N VAL A 248 -0.94 -15.92 9.35
CA VAL A 248 0.23 -16.61 9.87
C VAL A 248 0.27 -18.03 9.29
N GLU A 249 1.41 -18.39 8.70
CA GLU A 249 1.66 -19.70 8.14
C GLU A 249 2.82 -20.36 8.93
N PRO A 250 2.62 -21.58 9.47
CA PRO A 250 3.71 -22.32 10.10
C PRO A 250 4.78 -22.70 9.07
N GLY A 251 6.05 -22.69 9.51
CA GLY A 251 7.11 -23.38 8.79
C GLY A 251 6.96 -24.91 8.85
N PRO A 252 7.68 -25.67 7.99
CA PRO A 252 7.61 -27.13 7.96
C PRO A 252 7.94 -27.73 9.34
N GLY A 253 7.02 -28.51 9.92
CA GLY A 253 7.22 -29.19 11.21
C GLY A 253 7.16 -28.28 12.46
N VAL A 254 6.81 -27.00 12.31
CA VAL A 254 6.80 -26.01 13.40
C VAL A 254 5.38 -25.74 13.88
N ARG A 255 5.14 -25.84 15.19
CA ARG A 255 3.90 -25.31 15.80
C ARG A 255 3.96 -23.79 15.86
N VAL A 256 2.90 -23.13 15.41
CA VAL A 256 2.80 -21.66 15.45
C VAL A 256 2.80 -21.19 16.91
N PRO A 257 3.63 -20.18 17.27
CA PRO A 257 3.58 -19.56 18.59
C PRO A 257 2.19 -18.96 18.84
N LEU A 258 1.65 -19.20 20.04
CA LEU A 258 0.34 -18.68 20.42
C LEU A 258 0.31 -17.15 20.41
N LEU A 259 1.40 -16.50 20.81
CA LEU A 259 1.50 -15.04 20.95
C LEU A 259 2.48 -14.47 19.94
N LEU A 260 2.03 -13.44 19.21
CA LEU A 260 2.87 -12.58 18.39
C LEU A 260 2.89 -11.19 18.99
N ARG A 261 4.07 -10.74 19.41
CA ARG A 261 4.29 -9.46 20.08
C ARG A 261 4.49 -8.35 19.06
N GLU A 262 3.74 -7.27 19.23
CA GLU A 262 3.89 -6.04 18.45
C GLU A 262 4.82 -5.07 19.19
N ALA A 263 4.52 -4.77 20.46
CA ALA A 263 5.28 -3.80 21.24
C ALA A 263 5.27 -4.14 22.75
N SER A 264 6.25 -3.59 23.47
CA SER A 264 6.34 -3.65 24.93
C SER A 264 6.52 -2.26 25.53
N TYR A 265 6.09 -2.09 26.78
CA TYR A 265 6.04 -0.84 27.53
C TYR A 265 6.53 -1.06 28.96
N ASP A 266 7.24 -0.07 29.53
CA ASP A 266 7.94 -0.19 30.81
C ASP A 266 7.52 0.84 31.85
N VAL A 267 6.86 1.94 31.47
CA VAL A 267 6.39 2.96 32.41
C VAL A 267 4.87 2.94 32.49
N TYR A 268 4.32 2.63 33.66
CA TYR A 268 2.89 2.72 33.90
C TYR A 268 2.53 4.03 34.59
N SER A 269 1.66 4.81 33.96
CA SER A 269 1.06 6.02 34.50
C SER A 269 -0.44 5.93 34.29
N THR A 270 -1.13 5.42 35.31
CA THR A 270 -2.56 5.10 35.32
C THR A 270 -3.43 6.14 34.59
N PRO A 271 -4.26 5.74 33.61
CA PRO A 271 -4.56 4.35 33.20
C PRO A 271 -3.73 3.85 32.00
N ALA A 272 -2.56 4.44 31.71
CA ALA A 272 -1.82 4.15 30.47
C ALA A 272 -0.37 3.66 30.67
N TRP A 273 0.10 2.86 29.71
CA TRP A 273 1.46 2.32 29.64
C TRP A 273 2.29 3.00 28.56
N PHE A 274 3.51 3.39 28.92
CA PHE A 274 4.44 4.16 28.12
C PHE A 274 5.76 3.42 27.93
N ALA A 275 6.36 3.61 26.76
CA ALA A 275 7.67 3.11 26.39
C ALA A 275 8.73 4.23 26.61
N SER A 276 9.47 4.15 27.71
CA SER A 276 10.54 5.11 28.04
C SER A 276 11.81 4.80 27.25
N GLY A 277 12.54 5.83 26.80
CA GLY A 277 13.82 5.63 26.08
C GLY A 277 13.70 4.67 24.88
N ALA A 278 12.55 4.65 24.21
CA ALA A 278 12.21 3.70 23.15
C ALA A 278 12.61 4.17 21.75
N GLY A 279 13.71 4.92 21.65
CA GLY A 279 14.29 5.33 20.38
C GLY A 279 14.56 4.11 19.49
N PHE A 280 14.20 4.21 18.22
CA PHE A 280 14.50 3.17 17.24
C PHE A 280 15.92 3.33 16.73
N THR A 281 16.69 2.25 16.81
CA THR A 281 18.01 2.11 16.21
C THR A 281 17.87 1.44 14.85
N PRO A 282 18.46 1.98 13.77
CA PRO A 282 18.37 1.37 12.45
C PRO A 282 19.05 0.00 12.45
N VAL A 283 18.42 -0.98 11.82
CA VAL A 283 18.98 -2.31 11.54
C VAL A 283 19.45 -2.29 10.10
N GLN A 284 20.67 -2.76 9.82
CA GLN A 284 21.16 -2.86 8.45
C GLN A 284 20.72 -4.18 7.83
N PRO A 285 20.29 -4.19 6.56
CA PRO A 285 20.00 -5.43 5.86
C PRO A 285 21.30 -6.18 5.53
N GLU A 286 21.19 -7.49 5.37
CA GLU A 286 22.26 -8.33 4.82
C GLU A 286 22.47 -8.05 3.32
N ALA A 287 23.47 -8.68 2.70
CA ALA A 287 23.82 -8.46 1.29
C ALA A 287 22.68 -8.72 0.28
N ASP A 288 21.66 -9.48 0.68
CA ASP A 288 20.46 -9.77 -0.13
C ASP A 288 19.41 -8.64 -0.10
N GLY A 289 19.53 -7.67 0.81
CA GLY A 289 18.58 -6.56 0.97
C GLY A 289 17.21 -6.96 1.53
N GLU A 290 16.99 -8.22 1.88
CA GLU A 290 15.70 -8.76 2.35
C GLU A 290 15.79 -9.49 3.69
N THR A 291 17.00 -9.79 4.15
CA THR A 291 17.28 -10.43 5.44
C THR A 291 17.78 -9.41 6.46
N TRP A 292 17.16 -9.39 7.63
CA TRP A 292 17.43 -8.48 8.72
C TRP A 292 17.77 -9.29 9.97
N LYS A 293 19.03 -9.22 10.41
CA LYS A 293 19.48 -9.92 11.63
C LYS A 293 19.57 -8.93 12.79
N PHE A 294 19.04 -9.34 13.94
CA PHE A 294 19.11 -8.55 15.17
C PHE A 294 20.34 -8.88 16.02
N GLU A 295 20.84 -10.12 15.89
CA GLU A 295 22.08 -10.60 16.50
C GLU A 295 22.79 -11.62 15.59
N PRO A 296 24.14 -11.72 15.67
CA PRO A 296 24.91 -12.71 14.93
C PRO A 296 24.71 -14.11 15.55
N GLY A 297 24.09 -15.02 14.82
CA GLY A 297 24.01 -16.43 15.21
C GLY A 297 23.23 -17.29 14.22
N GLU A 298 23.84 -18.36 13.75
CA GLU A 298 23.13 -19.45 13.06
C GLU A 298 22.42 -20.29 14.12
N ARG A 299 21.11 -20.11 14.27
CA ARG A 299 20.26 -20.94 15.13
C ARG A 299 18.90 -21.10 14.48
N VAL A 300 18.62 -22.16 13.73
CA VAL A 300 17.25 -22.35 13.23
C VAL A 300 16.79 -23.79 13.24
N ASP A 301 15.73 -24.02 14.02
CA ASP A 301 14.76 -25.11 13.81
C ASP A 301 13.32 -24.58 13.65
N ARG A 302 13.05 -23.28 13.87
CA ARG A 302 11.66 -22.75 13.89
C ARG A 302 11.51 -21.42 13.16
N ALA A 303 10.52 -21.36 12.28
CA ALA A 303 10.16 -20.19 11.51
C ALA A 303 8.64 -20.10 11.34
N VAL A 304 8.11 -18.87 11.33
CA VAL A 304 6.72 -18.57 10.96
C VAL A 304 6.73 -17.52 9.87
N ARG A 305 5.82 -17.64 8.90
CA ARG A 305 5.61 -16.60 7.90
C ARG A 305 4.39 -15.77 8.31
N VAL A 306 4.56 -14.46 8.37
CA VAL A 306 3.50 -13.51 8.74
C VAL A 306 3.26 -12.57 7.57
N ALA A 307 2.00 -12.43 7.16
CA ALA A 307 1.55 -11.41 6.24
C ALA A 307 0.76 -10.33 7.00
N ALA A 308 1.22 -9.08 6.90
CA ALA A 308 0.70 -7.95 7.63
C ALA A 308 0.50 -6.73 6.71
N TYR A 309 -0.56 -5.97 6.95
CA TYR A 309 -0.79 -4.72 6.24
C TYR A 309 -0.14 -3.55 6.97
N LEU A 310 0.84 -2.91 6.32
CA LEU A 310 1.50 -1.70 6.81
C LEU A 310 0.77 -0.46 6.32
N HIS A 311 0.67 0.52 7.21
CA HIS A 311 0.01 1.76 6.93
C HIS A 311 0.97 2.72 6.19
N ARG A 312 0.67 3.09 4.93
CA ARG A 312 1.56 3.94 4.10
C ARG A 312 3.01 3.42 4.07
N GLY A 313 3.19 2.09 4.13
CA GLY A 313 4.51 1.47 4.18
C GLY A 313 5.21 1.53 5.53
N ARG A 314 4.54 1.99 6.58
CA ARG A 314 5.08 2.11 7.93
C ARG A 314 4.26 1.28 8.91
N GLY A 315 4.91 0.75 9.93
CA GLY A 315 4.24 0.02 11.00
C GLY A 315 5.20 -0.81 11.83
N VAL A 316 4.69 -1.35 12.92
CA VAL A 316 5.42 -2.26 13.80
C VAL A 316 5.15 -3.70 13.35
N LEU A 317 6.19 -4.51 13.28
CA LEU A 317 6.09 -5.93 12.93
C LEU A 317 5.66 -6.74 14.15
N THR A 318 4.82 -7.74 13.91
CA THR A 318 4.35 -8.67 14.92
C THR A 318 5.22 -9.92 14.93
N LEU A 319 6.09 -10.02 15.93
CA LEU A 319 7.13 -11.04 16.00
C LEU A 319 6.86 -12.04 17.13
N PRO A 320 7.15 -13.33 16.93
CA PRO A 320 7.13 -14.30 18.03
C PRO A 320 8.22 -13.99 19.05
N ALA A 321 8.02 -14.42 20.31
CA ALA A 321 9.02 -14.27 21.35
C ALA A 321 10.34 -14.97 20.98
N GLY A 322 11.46 -14.31 21.23
CA GLY A 322 12.78 -14.81 20.86
C GLY A 322 13.10 -14.73 19.36
N ALA A 323 12.42 -13.85 18.61
CA ALA A 323 12.77 -13.59 17.23
C ALA A 323 14.16 -12.93 17.13
N PHE A 324 15.05 -13.48 16.30
CA PHE A 324 16.41 -12.96 16.09
C PHE A 324 16.67 -12.53 14.65
N GLN A 325 15.83 -12.97 13.70
CA GLN A 325 16.01 -12.71 12.29
C GLN A 325 14.67 -12.63 11.56
N VAL A 326 14.58 -11.70 10.61
CA VAL A 326 13.44 -11.54 9.71
C VAL A 326 13.93 -11.69 8.27
N ASP A 327 13.42 -12.70 7.57
CA ASP A 327 13.76 -12.95 6.16
C ASP A 327 12.64 -12.52 5.21
N ARG A 328 13.03 -12.31 3.95
CA ARG A 328 12.13 -12.03 2.81
C ARG A 328 11.30 -10.76 3.04
N LEU A 329 11.83 -9.79 3.78
CA LEU A 329 11.20 -8.51 4.02
C LEU A 329 11.92 -7.42 3.21
N ALA A 330 11.37 -7.10 2.04
CA ALA A 330 11.90 -6.05 1.17
C ALA A 330 11.37 -4.67 1.60
N VAL A 331 12.08 -4.01 2.53
CA VAL A 331 11.75 -2.66 3.02
C VAL A 331 12.96 -1.73 2.88
N VAL A 332 12.72 -0.43 2.75
CA VAL A 332 13.79 0.57 2.56
C VAL A 332 14.55 0.81 3.87
N GLY A 333 13.84 0.73 4.99
CA GLY A 333 14.44 0.92 6.31
C GLY A 333 13.67 0.19 7.40
N MET A 334 14.42 -0.41 8.33
CA MET A 334 13.92 -1.03 9.53
C MET A 334 14.65 -0.46 10.74
N GLY A 335 13.93 -0.25 11.83
CA GLY A 335 14.51 0.05 13.13
C GLY A 335 14.03 -0.92 14.20
N ARG A 336 14.82 -1.09 15.26
CA ARG A 336 14.44 -1.81 16.49
C ARG A 336 14.62 -0.95 17.72
N ASN A 337 13.86 -1.20 18.77
CA ASN A 337 14.04 -0.54 20.08
C ASN A 337 14.47 -1.54 21.17
N ARG A 338 14.89 -1.02 22.33
CA ARG A 338 15.33 -1.84 23.47
C ARG A 338 14.22 -2.69 24.12
N LEU A 339 12.96 -2.37 23.84
CA LEU A 339 11.78 -3.06 24.38
C LEU A 339 11.30 -4.19 23.46
N GLY A 340 12.09 -4.50 22.42
CA GLY A 340 11.86 -5.59 21.51
C GLY A 340 10.79 -5.34 20.45
N ALA A 341 10.47 -4.08 20.15
CA ALA A 341 9.63 -3.70 19.02
C ALA A 341 10.48 -3.45 17.76
N VAL A 342 9.99 -3.91 16.61
CA VAL A 342 10.64 -3.75 15.31
C VAL A 342 9.72 -2.96 14.39
N LYS A 343 10.20 -1.85 13.85
CA LYS A 343 9.44 -0.91 13.03
C LYS A 343 9.97 -0.88 11.61
N VAL A 344 9.06 -0.89 10.65
CA VAL A 344 9.34 -0.57 9.24
C VAL A 344 9.15 0.93 9.03
N GLU A 345 10.19 1.60 8.52
CA GLU A 345 10.19 3.04 8.29
C GLU A 345 9.68 3.44 6.91
N GLU A 346 9.87 2.55 5.93
CA GLU A 346 9.34 2.71 4.58
C GLU A 346 9.31 1.34 3.88
N GLY A 347 8.14 0.98 3.35
CA GLY A 347 7.86 -0.34 2.83
C GLY A 347 6.58 -0.36 1.98
N LEU A 348 6.15 -1.54 1.57
CA LEU A 348 4.93 -1.71 0.79
C LEU A 348 3.68 -1.76 1.69
N GLY A 349 2.49 -1.61 1.11
CA GLY A 349 1.23 -1.64 1.89
C GLY A 349 0.89 -3.02 2.47
N LEU A 350 1.29 -4.10 1.80
CA LEU A 350 1.26 -5.47 2.33
C LEU A 350 2.71 -5.95 2.40
N VAL A 351 3.11 -6.49 3.55
CA VAL A 351 4.40 -7.14 3.72
C VAL A 351 4.21 -8.57 4.19
N THR A 352 4.96 -9.49 3.61
CA THR A 352 5.06 -10.87 4.05
C THR A 352 6.49 -11.16 4.41
N TYR A 353 6.73 -11.49 5.67
CA TYR A 353 8.06 -11.77 6.17
C TYR A 353 8.11 -13.12 6.89
N THR A 354 9.31 -13.64 7.05
CA THR A 354 9.56 -14.89 7.78
C THR A 354 10.29 -14.54 9.07
N ALA A 355 9.62 -14.69 10.21
CA ALA A 355 10.25 -14.51 11.51
C ALA A 355 10.88 -15.84 11.94
N ARG A 356 12.20 -15.83 12.14
CA ARG A 356 12.94 -16.93 12.77
C ARG A 356 13.12 -16.64 14.25
N PHE A 357 12.86 -17.65 15.08
CA PHE A 357 12.83 -17.49 16.53
C PHE A 357 13.36 -18.73 17.26
N GLY A 358 13.92 -18.52 18.44
CA GLY A 358 14.56 -19.57 19.23
C GLY A 358 14.72 -19.18 20.70
N ALA A 359 15.05 -20.17 21.53
CA ALA A 359 15.31 -19.94 22.95
C ALA A 359 16.63 -19.14 23.12
N GLY A 360 16.60 -18.10 23.95
CA GLY A 360 17.78 -17.33 24.32
C GLY A 360 18.28 -16.32 23.28
N ALA A 361 17.42 -15.88 22.36
CA ALA A 361 17.70 -14.77 21.46
C ALA A 361 17.06 -13.47 21.98
N PRO A 362 17.84 -12.51 22.52
CA PRO A 362 17.28 -11.28 23.06
C PRO A 362 16.99 -10.28 21.92
N LEU A 363 15.73 -10.25 21.46
CA LEU A 363 15.20 -9.09 20.71
C LEU A 363 15.19 -7.84 21.60
N ASP A 364 14.96 -8.06 22.89
CA ASP A 364 14.88 -7.06 23.95
C ASP A 364 16.26 -6.81 24.57
N GLY A 365 16.54 -5.55 24.92
CA GLY A 365 17.69 -5.20 25.73
C GLY A 365 17.55 -5.69 27.19
N PRO A 366 18.63 -5.64 27.98
CA PRO A 366 18.62 -6.06 29.38
C PRO A 366 17.62 -5.23 30.22
N PRO A 367 17.25 -5.71 31.43
CA PRO A 367 16.41 -4.97 32.35
C PRO A 367 16.98 -3.60 32.71
N ALA A 368 16.10 -2.60 32.81
CA ALA A 368 16.38 -1.26 33.29
C ALA A 368 15.65 -0.98 34.62
N GLU A 369 16.03 0.08 35.33
CA GLU A 369 15.35 0.46 36.59
C GLU A 369 13.84 0.73 36.41
N THR A 370 13.44 1.20 35.22
CA THR A 370 12.01 1.40 34.89
C THR A 370 11.22 0.10 34.88
N ASP A 371 11.87 -1.03 34.58
CA ASP A 371 11.25 -2.37 34.58
C ASP A 371 10.93 -2.88 35.99
N LEU A 372 11.40 -2.20 37.05
CA LEU A 372 11.13 -2.49 38.47
C LEU A 372 10.23 -1.44 39.14
N ARG A 373 9.97 -0.30 38.47
CA ARG A 373 9.30 0.84 39.08
C ARG A 373 7.80 0.59 39.27
N LEU A 374 7.30 0.86 40.48
CA LEU A 374 5.86 0.91 40.79
C LEU A 374 5.35 2.35 40.73
N PRO A 375 4.14 2.59 40.17
CA PRO A 375 3.51 3.91 40.21
C PRO A 375 3.12 4.30 41.64
N ALA A 376 3.30 5.56 42.03
CA ALA A 376 3.01 6.01 43.39
C ALA A 376 1.55 5.78 43.82
N ARG A 377 0.60 5.92 42.87
CA ARG A 377 -0.84 5.82 43.14
C ARG A 377 -1.30 4.38 43.42
N ASP A 378 -0.76 3.39 42.70
CA ASP A 378 -1.15 1.98 42.84
C ASP A 378 -0.18 1.18 43.73
N ALA A 379 0.97 1.74 44.10
CA ALA A 379 1.95 1.06 44.95
C ALA A 379 1.39 0.52 46.28
N PRO A 380 0.49 1.22 47.01
CA PRO A 380 -0.05 0.68 48.26
C PRO A 380 -0.84 -0.61 48.07
N VAL A 381 -1.76 -0.66 47.09
CA VAL A 381 -2.56 -1.87 46.82
C VAL A 381 -1.70 -3.00 46.28
N ILE A 382 -0.75 -2.70 45.39
CA ILE A 382 0.14 -3.72 44.82
C ILE A 382 1.06 -4.31 45.90
N ARG A 383 1.65 -3.48 46.77
CA ARG A 383 2.50 -3.98 47.86
C ARG A 383 1.73 -4.82 48.86
N ARG A 384 0.48 -4.44 49.16
CA ARG A 384 -0.41 -5.24 50.01
C ARG A 384 -0.63 -6.63 49.42
N VAL A 385 -1.05 -6.72 48.16
CA VAL A 385 -1.30 -8.02 47.50
C VAL A 385 0.01 -8.82 47.35
N ALA A 386 1.13 -8.16 47.05
CA ALA A 386 2.43 -8.81 46.96
C ALA A 386 2.89 -9.39 48.31
N ALA A 387 2.57 -8.72 49.44
CA ALA A 387 2.83 -9.23 50.78
C ALA A 387 1.89 -10.40 51.14
N GLU A 388 0.60 -10.31 50.81
CA GLU A 388 -0.37 -11.41 51.00
C GLU A 388 0.03 -12.69 50.24
N LEU A 389 0.71 -12.54 49.10
CA LEU A 389 1.24 -13.63 48.28
C LEU A 389 2.69 -14.02 48.62
N GLU A 390 3.30 -13.33 49.60
CA GLU A 390 4.70 -13.52 50.02
C GLU A 390 5.70 -13.42 48.85
N LEU A 391 5.44 -12.55 47.87
CA LEU A 391 6.22 -12.53 46.62
C LEU A 391 7.67 -12.10 46.81
N GLY A 392 7.94 -11.21 47.77
CA GLY A 392 9.28 -10.63 47.98
C GLY A 392 10.33 -11.63 48.49
N ALA A 393 9.93 -12.79 49.00
CA ALA A 393 10.82 -13.85 49.47
C ALA A 393 10.99 -15.00 48.46
N ARG A 394 10.27 -14.95 47.33
CA ARG A 394 10.25 -16.02 46.32
C ARG A 394 11.34 -15.80 45.27
N ALA A 395 11.85 -16.91 44.72
CA ALA A 395 12.64 -16.85 43.49
C ALA A 395 11.78 -16.32 42.32
N PRO A 396 12.37 -15.71 41.27
CA PRO A 396 11.60 -15.14 40.17
C PRO A 396 10.60 -16.10 39.52
N GLU A 397 11.00 -17.35 39.29
CA GLU A 397 10.15 -18.41 38.75
C GLU A 397 8.96 -18.72 39.67
N ASP A 398 9.18 -18.72 40.99
CA ASP A 398 8.16 -18.97 42.00
C ASP A 398 7.21 -17.79 42.16
N ALA A 399 7.70 -16.57 42.03
CA ALA A 399 6.88 -15.37 41.99
C ALA A 399 5.94 -15.38 40.77
N VAL A 400 6.45 -15.72 39.58
CA VAL A 400 5.62 -15.88 38.37
C VAL A 400 4.54 -16.93 38.57
N ARG A 401 4.88 -18.09 39.14
CA ARG A 401 3.93 -19.17 39.43
C ARG A 401 2.85 -18.72 40.42
N ALA A 402 3.24 -18.04 41.50
CA ALA A 402 2.32 -17.55 42.53
C ALA A 402 1.34 -16.51 41.97
N VAL A 403 1.83 -15.56 41.17
CA VAL A 403 0.98 -14.54 40.52
C VAL A 403 0.02 -15.18 39.50
N THR A 404 0.51 -16.14 38.71
CA THR A 404 -0.33 -16.88 37.76
C THR A 404 -1.47 -17.62 38.48
N GLU A 405 -1.16 -18.29 39.58
CA GLU A 405 -2.15 -19.04 40.35
C GLU A 405 -3.16 -18.12 41.06
N HIS A 406 -2.72 -16.95 41.53
CA HIS A 406 -3.59 -15.95 42.13
C HIS A 406 -4.68 -15.49 41.15
N PHE A 407 -4.31 -15.13 39.92
CA PHE A 407 -5.27 -14.74 38.89
C PHE A 407 -6.15 -15.92 38.45
N ARG A 408 -5.59 -17.12 38.32
CA ARG A 408 -6.33 -18.31 37.91
C ARG A 408 -7.44 -18.71 38.90
N ARG A 409 -7.19 -18.60 40.21
CA ARG A 409 -8.16 -18.98 41.25
C ARG A 409 -9.16 -17.86 41.56
N GLY A 410 -8.68 -16.64 41.69
CA GLY A 410 -9.43 -15.54 42.29
C GLY A 410 -10.19 -14.65 41.32
N PHE A 411 -9.89 -14.71 40.02
CA PHE A 411 -10.36 -13.72 39.04
C PHE A 411 -11.12 -14.38 37.89
N ARG A 412 -11.90 -13.57 37.16
CA ARG A 412 -12.64 -13.98 35.97
C ARG A 412 -12.43 -12.99 34.84
N TYR A 413 -12.46 -13.51 33.61
CA TYR A 413 -12.40 -12.67 32.41
C TYR A 413 -13.77 -12.07 32.11
N THR A 414 -13.82 -10.84 31.61
CA THR A 414 -15.05 -10.20 31.07
C THR A 414 -14.68 -9.11 30.08
N THR A 415 -15.43 -9.02 28.96
CA THR A 415 -15.32 -7.94 27.97
C THR A 415 -16.18 -6.72 28.32
N TRP A 416 -17.17 -6.89 29.21
CA TRP A 416 -18.07 -5.84 29.68
C TRP A 416 -17.69 -5.37 31.09
N ARG A 417 -17.79 -4.05 31.34
CA ARG A 417 -17.62 -3.47 32.68
C ARG A 417 -18.76 -2.48 32.97
N PRO A 418 -19.39 -2.54 34.16
CA PRO A 418 -20.33 -1.52 34.62
C PRO A 418 -19.63 -0.16 34.87
N GLU A 419 -20.42 0.92 34.93
CA GLU A 419 -19.94 2.29 35.12
C GLU A 419 -19.10 2.46 36.39
N ARG A 420 -18.13 3.39 36.32
CA ARG A 420 -17.12 3.68 37.35
C ARG A 420 -17.76 4.04 38.70
N THR A 421 -17.20 3.50 39.79
CA THR A 421 -17.32 4.11 41.11
C THR A 421 -16.39 5.35 41.20
N PRO A 422 -16.81 6.46 41.86
CA PRO A 422 -16.00 7.70 41.92
C PRO A 422 -14.71 7.64 42.75
N ALA A 423 -14.46 6.57 43.51
CA ALA A 423 -13.35 6.45 44.44
C ALA A 423 -12.38 5.32 44.04
N GLY A 424 -11.07 5.59 44.02
CA GLY A 424 -10.01 4.58 43.77
C GLY A 424 -9.34 4.62 42.39
N THR A 425 -8.34 3.75 42.17
CA THR A 425 -7.80 3.51 40.82
C THR A 425 -8.54 2.35 40.12
N PRO A 426 -8.58 2.30 38.77
CA PRO A 426 -9.17 1.18 38.05
C PRO A 426 -8.55 -0.18 38.40
N LEU A 427 -7.29 -0.18 38.85
CA LEU A 427 -6.57 -1.38 39.21
C LEU A 427 -6.86 -1.81 40.65
N GLU A 428 -7.01 -0.86 41.57
CA GLU A 428 -7.45 -1.11 42.94
C GLU A 428 -8.83 -1.79 42.98
N GLU A 429 -9.80 -1.26 42.24
CA GLU A 429 -11.13 -1.85 42.11
C GLU A 429 -11.08 -3.26 41.48
N PHE A 430 -10.16 -3.49 40.54
CA PHE A 430 -9.94 -4.82 39.95
C PHE A 430 -9.44 -5.83 40.98
N PHE A 431 -8.45 -5.48 41.79
CA PHE A 431 -7.88 -6.37 42.81
C PHE A 431 -8.81 -6.61 44.01
N LEU A 432 -9.46 -5.55 44.50
CA LEU A 432 -10.16 -5.58 45.79
C LEU A 432 -11.65 -5.85 45.68
N GLU A 433 -12.31 -5.39 44.62
CA GLU A 433 -13.78 -5.41 44.52
C GLU A 433 -14.28 -6.34 43.43
N THR A 434 -13.99 -6.02 42.17
CA THR A 434 -14.65 -6.66 41.02
C THR A 434 -14.10 -8.05 40.72
N ARG A 435 -12.77 -8.23 40.82
CA ARG A 435 -12.03 -9.43 40.41
C ARG A 435 -12.42 -9.94 39.02
N LYS A 436 -12.85 -9.01 38.16
CA LYS A 436 -13.37 -9.24 36.81
C LYS A 436 -12.80 -8.18 35.88
N GLY A 437 -12.14 -8.59 34.80
CA GLY A 437 -11.57 -7.65 33.84
C GLY A 437 -11.19 -8.31 32.50
N HIS A 438 -10.78 -7.50 31.53
CA HIS A 438 -10.19 -7.97 30.28
C HIS A 438 -8.66 -8.06 30.39
N CYS A 439 -8.01 -8.61 29.35
CA CYS A 439 -6.57 -8.92 29.29
C CYS A 439 -5.65 -7.81 29.83
N GLU A 440 -5.93 -6.53 29.52
CA GLU A 440 -5.08 -5.42 29.97
C GLU A 440 -4.98 -5.29 31.51
N TYR A 441 -6.03 -5.64 32.27
CA TYR A 441 -6.00 -5.61 33.75
C TYR A 441 -5.15 -6.75 34.31
N PHE A 442 -5.29 -7.95 33.75
CA PHE A 442 -4.47 -9.11 34.11
C PHE A 442 -2.99 -8.86 33.81
N ALA A 443 -2.69 -8.37 32.60
CA ALA A 443 -1.34 -8.02 32.19
C ALA A 443 -0.75 -6.92 33.09
N THR A 444 -1.48 -5.81 33.31
CA THR A 444 -1.02 -4.70 34.18
C THR A 444 -0.79 -5.17 35.61
N GLY A 445 -1.74 -5.90 36.20
CA GLY A 445 -1.63 -6.44 37.55
C GLY A 445 -0.47 -7.40 37.69
N THR A 446 -0.24 -8.26 36.71
CA THR A 446 0.90 -9.20 36.67
C THR A 446 2.22 -8.45 36.66
N VAL A 447 2.38 -7.47 35.77
CA VAL A 447 3.62 -6.68 35.70
C VAL A 447 3.91 -6.00 37.03
N LEU A 448 2.91 -5.33 37.63
CA LEU A 448 3.13 -4.61 38.89
C LEU A 448 3.39 -5.55 40.08
N LEU A 449 2.73 -6.71 40.16
CA LEU A 449 3.02 -7.70 41.21
C LEU A 449 4.43 -8.28 41.09
N LEU A 450 4.87 -8.59 39.86
CA LEU A 450 6.24 -9.06 39.62
C LEU A 450 7.28 -8.00 39.96
N ARG A 451 7.02 -6.73 39.62
CA ARG A 451 7.87 -5.60 40.03
C ARG A 451 7.97 -5.46 41.54
N ALA A 452 6.86 -5.64 42.25
CA ALA A 452 6.84 -5.64 43.72
C ALA A 452 7.62 -6.82 44.33
N ALA A 453 7.75 -7.92 43.59
CA ALA A 453 8.59 -9.07 43.94
C ALA A 453 10.08 -8.88 43.60
N GLY A 454 10.48 -7.73 43.03
CA GLY A 454 11.84 -7.49 42.57
C GLY A 454 12.17 -8.16 41.21
N VAL A 455 11.17 -8.67 40.50
CA VAL A 455 11.33 -9.26 39.16
C VAL A 455 11.09 -8.18 38.11
N PRO A 456 12.09 -7.83 37.26
CA PRO A 456 11.87 -6.87 36.18
C PRO A 456 10.80 -7.37 35.22
N ALA A 457 9.80 -6.54 34.94
CA ALA A 457 8.67 -6.91 34.09
C ALA A 457 8.18 -5.76 33.21
N ARG A 458 7.66 -6.07 32.03
CA ARG A 458 7.14 -5.16 31.00
C ARG A 458 5.73 -5.55 30.58
N TYR A 459 4.93 -4.57 30.18
CA TYR A 459 3.61 -4.79 29.59
C TYR A 459 3.77 -4.98 28.08
N ALA A 460 3.23 -6.06 27.51
CA ALA A 460 3.29 -6.33 26.08
C ALA A 460 1.90 -6.35 25.44
N VAL A 461 1.85 -5.96 24.18
CA VAL A 461 0.66 -6.03 23.33
C VAL A 461 0.99 -6.72 22.01
N GLY A 462 -0.03 -7.33 21.42
CA GLY A 462 0.06 -7.95 20.11
C GLY A 462 -1.19 -8.78 19.86
N PHE A 463 -0.99 -10.00 19.35
CA PHE A 463 -2.10 -10.86 18.95
C PHE A 463 -1.92 -12.31 19.35
N ALA A 464 -3.03 -12.95 19.70
CA ALA A 464 -3.14 -14.40 19.84
C ALA A 464 -3.40 -15.05 18.47
N VAL A 465 -2.75 -16.18 18.18
CA VAL A 465 -2.86 -16.91 16.91
C VAL A 465 -3.57 -18.24 17.16
N GLU A 466 -4.91 -18.22 17.10
CA GLU A 466 -5.75 -19.36 17.48
C GLU A 466 -6.65 -19.86 16.33
N GLU A 467 -7.13 -18.95 15.48
CA GLU A 467 -8.10 -19.28 14.43
C GLU A 467 -7.44 -19.85 13.18
N TRP A 468 -7.77 -21.10 12.85
CA TRP A 468 -7.38 -21.73 11.58
C TRP A 468 -8.46 -21.52 10.51
N SER A 469 -8.09 -20.86 9.40
CA SER A 469 -8.98 -20.70 8.25
C SER A 469 -8.86 -21.91 7.33
N ARG A 470 -9.95 -22.69 7.21
CA ARG A 470 -10.05 -23.79 6.23
C ARG A 470 -10.07 -23.30 4.78
N LEU A 471 -10.57 -22.08 4.53
CA LEU A 471 -10.58 -21.47 3.20
C LEU A 471 -9.16 -21.14 2.74
N GLU A 472 -8.37 -20.53 3.62
CA GLU A 472 -7.04 -20.02 3.29
C GLU A 472 -5.89 -21.01 3.61
N GLN A 473 -6.19 -22.12 4.28
CA GLN A 473 -5.25 -23.14 4.78
C GLN A 473 -4.09 -22.52 5.58
N ARG A 474 -4.42 -21.57 6.46
CA ARG A 474 -3.48 -20.82 7.31
C ARG A 474 -4.20 -20.27 8.54
N TYR A 475 -3.42 -19.82 9.52
CA TYR A 475 -4.00 -19.08 10.65
C TYR A 475 -4.37 -17.67 10.22
N VAL A 476 -5.57 -17.24 10.61
CA VAL A 476 -6.05 -15.87 10.43
C VAL A 476 -6.11 -15.19 11.79
N VAL A 477 -5.58 -13.99 11.87
CA VAL A 477 -5.61 -13.19 13.10
C VAL A 477 -6.52 -12.03 12.85
N ARG A 478 -7.54 -11.87 13.69
CA ARG A 478 -8.52 -10.79 13.59
C ARG A 478 -8.30 -9.75 14.68
N GLY A 479 -8.96 -8.61 14.54
CA GLY A 479 -8.94 -7.58 15.58
C GLY A 479 -9.35 -8.13 16.95
N ARG A 480 -10.31 -9.06 16.99
CA ARG A 480 -10.71 -9.73 18.25
C ARG A 480 -9.63 -10.56 18.92
N HIS A 481 -8.59 -10.96 18.19
CA HIS A 481 -7.45 -11.68 18.76
C HIS A 481 -6.38 -10.74 19.33
N ALA A 482 -6.59 -9.42 19.31
CA ALA A 482 -5.70 -8.49 19.99
C ALA A 482 -5.63 -8.82 21.48
N HIS A 483 -4.41 -8.88 22.01
CA HIS A 483 -4.15 -9.38 23.37
C HIS A 483 -3.06 -8.58 24.07
N ALA A 484 -3.10 -8.60 25.41
CA ALA A 484 -2.08 -8.02 26.27
C ALA A 484 -1.66 -9.02 27.35
N TRP A 485 -0.36 -9.05 27.64
CA TRP A 485 0.25 -9.94 28.62
C TRP A 485 1.49 -9.29 29.25
N ALA A 486 2.13 -9.98 30.21
CA ALA A 486 3.34 -9.51 30.85
C ALA A 486 4.59 -10.20 30.26
N VAL A 487 5.72 -9.51 30.24
CA VAL A 487 7.03 -10.07 29.89
C VAL A 487 7.94 -9.91 31.10
N ALA A 488 8.50 -11.00 31.63
CA ALA A 488 9.27 -10.98 32.86
C ALA A 488 10.71 -11.47 32.64
N TRP A 489 11.67 -10.86 33.33
CA TRP A 489 13.06 -11.27 33.30
C TRP A 489 13.30 -12.42 34.29
N VAL A 490 13.42 -13.64 33.76
CA VAL A 490 13.46 -14.88 34.54
C VAL A 490 14.53 -15.81 33.98
N GLY A 491 15.44 -16.28 34.84
CA GLY A 491 16.56 -17.14 34.44
C GLY A 491 17.49 -16.51 33.41
N GLY A 492 17.70 -15.19 33.48
CA GLY A 492 18.60 -14.46 32.56
C GLY A 492 18.03 -14.17 31.17
N ALA A 493 16.72 -14.31 30.97
CA ALA A 493 16.06 -13.99 29.71
C ALA A 493 14.64 -13.43 29.93
N TRP A 494 14.16 -12.65 28.97
CA TRP A 494 12.76 -12.23 28.91
C TRP A 494 11.87 -13.42 28.55
N ARG A 495 10.82 -13.64 29.34
CA ARG A 495 9.84 -14.71 29.14
C ARG A 495 8.43 -14.13 29.14
N GLU A 496 7.61 -14.62 28.21
CA GLU A 496 6.20 -14.27 28.15
C GLU A 496 5.45 -14.90 29.33
N VAL A 497 4.66 -14.10 30.04
CA VAL A 497 3.84 -14.46 31.18
C VAL A 497 2.42 -13.97 30.93
N ASP A 498 1.56 -14.88 30.50
CA ASP A 498 0.13 -14.63 30.35
C ASP A 498 -0.64 -15.24 31.52
N THR A 499 -1.30 -14.39 32.30
CA THR A 499 -2.09 -14.78 33.47
C THR A 499 -3.60 -14.69 33.18
N THR A 500 -3.97 -14.42 31.93
CA THR A 500 -5.36 -14.35 31.50
C THR A 500 -5.97 -15.78 31.55
N PRO A 501 -7.12 -15.99 32.22
CA PRO A 501 -7.73 -17.31 32.31
C PRO A 501 -8.10 -17.90 30.94
N ALA A 502 -7.86 -19.21 30.75
CA ALA A 502 -8.08 -19.93 29.49
C ALA A 502 -9.53 -19.96 28.96
N VAL A 503 -10.52 -19.49 29.73
CA VAL A 503 -11.95 -19.44 29.33
C VAL A 503 -12.24 -18.36 28.27
N TRP A 504 -11.33 -17.39 28.07
CA TRP A 504 -11.39 -16.43 26.95
C TRP A 504 -11.45 -17.04 25.54
N VAL A 505 -11.03 -18.30 25.37
CA VAL A 505 -11.06 -18.99 24.06
C VAL A 505 -12.49 -19.34 23.63
N ASP A 506 -13.40 -19.59 24.58
CA ASP A 506 -14.77 -20.03 24.27
C ASP A 506 -15.77 -18.86 24.16
N GLU A 507 -15.63 -17.80 24.97
CA GLU A 507 -16.59 -16.66 25.00
C GLU A 507 -16.51 -15.75 23.76
N ASP A 508 -15.34 -15.58 23.14
CA ASP A 508 -15.15 -14.69 21.97
C ASP A 508 -15.51 -15.38 20.62
N SER A 509 -16.04 -16.61 20.65
CA SER A 509 -16.24 -17.48 19.48
C SER A 509 -17.61 -17.40 18.80
N THR A 510 -18.48 -16.43 19.16
CA THR A 510 -19.76 -16.23 18.47
C THR A 510 -19.54 -15.72 17.06
N ALA A 511 -19.30 -16.64 16.13
CA ALA A 511 -19.13 -16.37 14.72
C ALA A 511 -20.36 -15.65 14.18
N SER A 512 -20.16 -14.48 13.57
CA SER A 512 -21.24 -13.76 12.89
C SER A 512 -21.80 -14.61 11.74
N VAL A 513 -23.12 -14.62 11.55
CA VAL A 513 -23.81 -15.37 10.49
C VAL A 513 -23.37 -14.91 9.09
N LEU A 514 -22.85 -13.69 8.95
CA LEU A 514 -22.28 -13.13 7.72
C LEU A 514 -20.76 -13.30 7.60
N GLY A 515 -20.10 -13.91 8.60
CA GLY A 515 -18.65 -14.13 8.67
C GLY A 515 -18.07 -14.80 7.42
N PRO A 516 -18.65 -15.91 6.89
CA PRO A 516 -18.10 -16.60 5.73
C PRO A 516 -18.04 -15.73 4.45
N LEU A 517 -19.01 -14.83 4.24
CA LEU A 517 -19.00 -13.90 3.10
C LEU A 517 -17.94 -12.80 3.29
N GLY A 518 -17.81 -12.28 4.52
CA GLY A 518 -16.76 -11.34 4.87
C GLY A 518 -15.36 -11.92 4.70
N ASP A 519 -15.19 -13.20 5.04
CA ASP A 519 -13.93 -13.94 4.89
C ASP A 519 -13.58 -14.19 3.43
N LEU A 520 -14.57 -14.55 2.60
CA LEU A 520 -14.37 -14.67 1.17
C LEU A 520 -13.91 -13.34 0.55
N TRP A 521 -14.53 -12.22 0.96
CA TRP A 521 -14.14 -10.89 0.49
C TRP A 521 -12.75 -10.49 0.99
N ALA A 522 -12.44 -10.76 2.26
CA ALA A 522 -11.13 -10.51 2.86
C ALA A 522 -10.03 -11.35 2.21
N TRP A 523 -10.35 -12.60 1.83
CA TRP A 523 -9.46 -13.48 1.07
C TRP A 523 -9.26 -12.96 -0.35
N GLY A 524 -10.34 -12.58 -1.07
CA GLY A 524 -10.24 -11.97 -2.40
C GLY A 524 -9.43 -10.67 -2.40
N GLY A 525 -9.64 -9.81 -1.41
CA GLY A 525 -8.86 -8.59 -1.19
C GLY A 525 -7.40 -8.88 -0.83
N PHE A 526 -7.13 -9.95 -0.07
CA PHE A 526 -5.77 -10.43 0.20
C PHE A 526 -5.08 -10.95 -1.06
N LEU A 527 -5.76 -11.76 -1.88
CA LEU A 527 -5.24 -12.23 -3.16
C LEU A 527 -4.94 -11.06 -4.10
N PHE A 528 -5.85 -10.08 -4.17
CA PHE A 528 -5.65 -8.85 -4.94
C PHE A 528 -4.48 -8.02 -4.40
N ALA A 529 -4.35 -7.87 -3.08
CA ALA A 529 -3.23 -7.17 -2.47
C ALA A 529 -1.89 -7.91 -2.73
N ARG A 530 -1.86 -9.23 -2.55
CA ARG A 530 -0.71 -10.09 -2.85
C ARG A 530 -0.32 -10.02 -4.33
N TRP A 531 -1.30 -9.92 -5.23
CA TRP A 531 -1.10 -9.66 -6.65
C TRP A 531 -0.56 -8.25 -6.93
N ARG A 532 -1.22 -7.22 -6.39
CA ARG A 532 -0.86 -5.80 -6.56
C ARG A 532 0.55 -5.48 -6.05
N TRP A 533 0.92 -6.08 -4.92
CA TRP A 533 2.21 -5.90 -4.25
C TRP A 533 3.20 -7.04 -4.56
N SER A 534 2.78 -7.99 -5.43
CA SER A 534 3.57 -9.09 -6.00
C SER A 534 4.42 -9.86 -4.99
N GLU A 535 3.76 -10.46 -4.01
CA GLU A 535 4.37 -11.43 -3.09
C GLU A 535 3.97 -12.86 -3.47
N GLY A 536 4.69 -13.45 -4.41
CA GLY A 536 4.61 -14.86 -4.73
C GLY A 536 5.06 -15.16 -6.15
N GLY A 537 5.96 -16.14 -6.29
CA GLY A 537 6.23 -16.83 -7.56
C GLY A 537 5.03 -17.63 -8.08
N ASP A 538 3.90 -17.60 -7.38
CA ASP A 538 2.65 -18.24 -7.74
C ASP A 538 1.93 -17.42 -8.82
N GLY A 539 2.49 -17.42 -10.02
CA GLY A 539 1.83 -17.66 -11.30
C GLY A 539 0.49 -17.01 -11.68
N VAL A 540 -0.21 -16.20 -10.88
CA VAL A 540 -1.52 -15.65 -11.29
C VAL A 540 -1.35 -14.36 -12.10
N GLY A 541 -0.30 -13.58 -11.78
CA GLY A 541 0.06 -12.37 -12.54
C GLY A 541 0.36 -12.66 -14.01
N GLN A 542 1.02 -13.78 -14.32
CA GLN A 542 1.25 -14.22 -15.71
C GLN A 542 -0.08 -14.48 -16.43
N TYR A 543 -1.08 -15.12 -15.81
CA TYR A 543 -2.34 -15.51 -16.45
C TYR A 543 -3.28 -14.34 -16.79
N VAL A 544 -3.16 -13.18 -16.13
CA VAL A 544 -3.95 -11.98 -16.49
C VAL A 544 -3.49 -11.39 -17.82
N GLY A 545 -2.19 -11.43 -18.13
CA GLY A 545 -1.68 -11.12 -19.47
C GLY A 545 -2.27 -12.07 -20.53
N TRP A 546 -2.39 -13.35 -20.18
CA TRP A 546 -3.05 -14.36 -21.03
C TRP A 546 -4.55 -14.11 -21.23
N LEU A 547 -5.28 -13.45 -20.32
CA LEU A 547 -6.68 -13.07 -20.53
C LEU A 547 -6.85 -11.92 -21.53
N LEU A 548 -5.84 -11.05 -21.66
CA LEU A 548 -5.85 -9.95 -22.62
C LEU A 548 -5.47 -10.41 -24.04
N ILE A 549 -4.75 -11.53 -24.19
CA ILE A 549 -4.40 -12.11 -25.50
C ILE A 549 -5.65 -12.49 -26.32
N PRO A 550 -6.65 -13.22 -25.79
CA PRO A 550 -7.92 -13.48 -26.46
C PRO A 550 -8.63 -12.19 -26.89
N LEU A 551 -8.56 -11.13 -26.11
CA LEU A 551 -9.16 -9.83 -26.46
C LEU A 551 -8.44 -9.17 -27.64
N VAL A 552 -7.10 -9.16 -27.64
CA VAL A 552 -6.28 -8.70 -28.78
C VAL A 552 -6.58 -9.53 -30.02
N LEU A 553 -6.58 -10.86 -29.90
CA LEU A 553 -6.86 -11.79 -30.99
C LEU A 553 -8.30 -11.64 -31.52
N LEU A 554 -9.29 -11.43 -30.65
CA LEU A 554 -10.68 -11.21 -31.04
C LEU A 554 -10.86 -9.88 -31.77
N LEU A 555 -10.18 -8.81 -31.34
CA LEU A 555 -10.18 -7.52 -32.04
C LEU A 555 -9.45 -7.61 -33.39
N ALA A 556 -8.30 -8.30 -33.44
CA ALA A 556 -7.55 -8.54 -34.67
C ALA A 556 -8.33 -9.41 -35.67
N TRP A 557 -8.96 -10.48 -35.19
CA TRP A 557 -9.86 -11.32 -35.98
C TRP A 557 -11.05 -10.53 -36.51
N ARG A 558 -11.65 -9.65 -35.70
CA ARG A 558 -12.76 -8.80 -36.14
C ARG A 558 -12.36 -7.80 -37.23
N LEU A 559 -11.13 -7.29 -37.20
CA LEU A 559 -10.56 -6.46 -38.28
C LEU A 559 -10.34 -7.26 -39.56
N TRP A 560 -9.92 -8.52 -39.43
CA TRP A 560 -9.59 -9.38 -40.56
C TRP A 560 -10.83 -10.04 -41.20
N ALA A 561 -11.80 -10.50 -40.40
CA ALA A 561 -13.07 -11.07 -40.87
C ALA A 561 -13.88 -10.07 -41.71
N ARG A 562 -13.74 -8.76 -41.45
CA ARG A 562 -14.36 -7.70 -42.26
C ARG A 562 -13.71 -7.48 -43.63
N ARG A 563 -12.53 -8.07 -43.90
CA ARG A 563 -11.94 -8.09 -45.26
C ARG A 563 -12.72 -8.99 -46.22
N ARG A 564 -13.53 -9.94 -45.73
CA ARG A 564 -14.26 -10.90 -46.59
C ARG A 564 -15.69 -10.48 -46.95
N ALA A 565 -16.21 -9.39 -46.40
CA ALA A 565 -17.60 -8.96 -46.61
C ALA A 565 -17.81 -7.93 -47.75
N GLY A 566 -16.91 -7.86 -48.73
CA GLY A 566 -17.13 -7.09 -49.97
C GLY A 566 -15.94 -7.27 -50.91
N PRO A 567 -16.11 -8.00 -52.03
CA PRO A 567 -16.74 -7.43 -53.24
C PRO A 567 -17.82 -8.29 -53.94
N GLY A 568 -18.41 -9.31 -53.31
CA GLY A 568 -19.35 -10.23 -54.00
C GLY A 568 -20.83 -9.81 -54.05
N ALA A 569 -21.29 -8.89 -53.21
CA ALA A 569 -22.73 -8.64 -53.02
C ALA A 569 -23.36 -7.58 -53.96
N ARG A 570 -22.60 -7.01 -54.90
CA ARG A 570 -23.12 -5.99 -55.85
C ARG A 570 -23.44 -6.53 -57.25
N ALA A 571 -23.18 -7.81 -57.53
CA ALA A 571 -23.45 -8.38 -58.86
C ALA A 571 -24.83 -9.06 -59.02
N ALA A 572 -25.62 -9.22 -57.93
CA ALA A 572 -26.90 -9.95 -57.99
C ALA A 572 -28.16 -9.06 -58.04
N ALA A 573 -28.02 -7.73 -58.09
CA ALA A 573 -29.16 -6.79 -58.06
C ALA A 573 -29.32 -5.96 -59.34
N ALA A 574 -28.61 -6.31 -60.42
CA ALA A 574 -28.75 -5.67 -61.73
C ALA A 574 -29.09 -6.73 -62.79
N ALA A 575 -30.29 -7.30 -62.70
CA ALA A 575 -30.94 -7.95 -63.82
C ALA A 575 -32.22 -7.13 -64.12
N PRO A 576 -32.37 -6.55 -65.32
CA PRO A 576 -33.60 -5.86 -65.68
C PRO A 576 -34.68 -6.91 -65.96
N ALA A 577 -35.85 -6.76 -65.35
CA ALA A 577 -37.05 -7.46 -65.79
C ALA A 577 -37.51 -6.82 -67.11
N ALA A 578 -37.54 -7.63 -68.17
CA ALA A 578 -38.25 -7.37 -69.40
C ALA A 578 -39.71 -7.82 -69.28
#